data_AF-A0A9D2PAS0-F1
#
_entry.id   AF-A0A9D2PAS0-F1
#
_cell.length_a   1.000
_cell.length_b   1.000
_cell.length_c   1.000
_cell.angle_alpha   90.00
_cell.angle_beta   90.00
_cell.angle_gamma   90.00
#
_symmetry.space_group_name_H-M   'P 1'
#
loop_
_entity.id
_entity.type
_entity.pdbx_description
1 polymer ?
#
loop_
_entity_poly.entity_id
_entity_poly.type
_entity_poly.pdbx_seq_one_letter_code
_entity_poly.pdbx_strand_id
1 'polypeptide(L)'
;MRLVHLAVLFFVHYALSSLVFVGLFLAASWFKGRQLRFRAEAWDDFFLTFPAEKAEQFFLWLYLAADILTGCVDYMLLRAGGFVWALPLALSFFLVWTAFFAWKWQRKGGKLMDRYQTMLDDIRRHREEQHKP
;
A
#
# COMPACT_ATOMS: atom_id res chain seq x y z
N MET A 1 -7.22 18.75 -26.77
CA MET A 1 -5.77 18.59 -26.53
C MET A 1 -5.39 18.70 -25.05
N ARG A 2 -5.89 19.68 -24.28
CA ARG A 2 -5.54 19.83 -22.84
C ARG A 2 -5.95 18.66 -21.93
N LEU A 3 -7.08 18.00 -22.21
CA LEU A 3 -7.55 16.82 -21.46
C LEU A 3 -6.64 15.59 -21.64
N VAL A 4 -6.02 15.44 -22.80
CA VAL A 4 -5.12 14.30 -23.09
C VAL A 4 -3.84 14.42 -22.28
N HIS A 5 -3.28 15.62 -22.16
CA HIS A 5 -2.10 15.85 -21.31
C HIS A 5 -2.37 15.57 -19.84
N LEU A 6 -3.55 15.97 -19.33
CA LEU A 6 -3.94 15.67 -17.96
C LEU A 6 -4.12 14.16 -17.75
N ALA A 7 -4.72 13.44 -18.71
CA ALA A 7 -4.89 12.00 -18.64
C ALA A 7 -3.54 11.26 -18.67
N VAL A 8 -2.59 11.67 -19.52
CA VAL A 8 -1.25 11.08 -19.59
C VAL A 8 -0.48 11.34 -18.29
N LEU A 9 -0.53 12.56 -17.75
CA LEU A 9 0.09 12.87 -16.46
C LEU A 9 -0.50 12.02 -15.34
N PHE A 10 -1.82 11.84 -15.32
CA PHE A 10 -2.49 11.01 -14.34
C PHE A 10 -2.09 9.54 -14.46
N PHE A 11 -1.97 9.03 -15.68
CA PHE A 11 -1.54 7.66 -15.92
C PHE A 11 -0.08 7.43 -15.50
N VAL A 12 0.81 8.37 -15.81
CA VAL A 12 2.21 8.32 -15.40
C VAL A 12 2.34 8.40 -13.88
N HIS A 13 1.61 9.31 -13.24
CA HIS A 13 1.53 9.41 -11.78
C HIS A 13 1.02 8.11 -11.15
N TYR A 14 -0.03 7.51 -11.70
CA TYR A 14 -0.57 6.24 -11.23
C TYR A 14 0.43 5.08 -11.35
N ALA A 15 1.14 5.00 -12.48
CA ALA A 15 2.16 3.97 -12.68
C ALA A 15 3.33 4.15 -11.70
N LEU A 16 3.77 5.39 -11.48
CA LEU A 16 4.81 5.74 -10.52
C LEU A 16 4.39 5.41 -9.08
N SER A 17 3.18 5.80 -8.66
CA SER A 17 2.69 5.52 -7.30
C SER A 17 2.56 4.04 -7.04
N SER A 18 2.07 3.29 -8.04
CA SER A 18 2.00 1.83 -7.93
C SER A 18 3.39 1.19 -7.83
N LEU A 19 4.38 1.70 -8.58
CA LEU A 19 5.74 1.17 -8.52
C LEU A 19 6.41 1.48 -7.17
N VAL A 20 6.25 2.71 -6.67
CA VAL A 20 6.77 3.13 -5.35
C VAL A 20 6.13 2.32 -4.23
N PHE A 21 4.81 2.10 -4.29
CA PHE A 21 4.11 1.27 -3.32
C PHE A 21 4.61 -0.18 -3.32
N VAL A 22 4.76 -0.80 -4.49
CA VAL A 22 5.30 -2.16 -4.61
C VAL A 22 6.74 -2.21 -4.08
N GLY A 23 7.57 -1.22 -4.39
CA GLY A 23 8.93 -1.13 -3.89
C GLY A 23 9.00 -1.02 -2.36
N LEU A 24 8.18 -0.16 -1.76
CA LEU A 24 8.07 -0.02 -0.30
C LEU A 24 7.56 -1.30 0.36
N PHE A 25 6.56 -1.96 -0.24
CA PHE A 25 6.04 -3.23 0.24
C PHE A 25 7.10 -4.33 0.21
N LEU A 26 7.85 -4.44 -0.89
CA LEU A 26 8.98 -5.37 -0.96
C LEU A 26 10.06 -5.05 0.06
N ALA A 27 10.40 -3.77 0.24
CA ALA A 27 11.41 -3.35 1.22
C ALA A 27 10.98 -3.67 2.66
N ALA A 28 9.70 -3.45 3.00
CA ALA A 28 9.15 -3.80 4.30
C ALA A 28 9.16 -5.32 4.53
N SER A 29 8.68 -6.09 3.55
CA SER A 29 8.72 -7.55 3.57
C SER A 29 10.15 -8.10 3.62
N TRP A 30 11.11 -7.43 2.99
CA TRP A 30 12.52 -7.78 3.05
C TRP A 30 13.13 -7.49 4.41
N PHE A 31 12.86 -6.33 5.00
CA PHE A 31 13.34 -5.98 6.35
C PHE A 31 12.79 -6.97 7.38
N LYS A 32 11.50 -7.27 7.29
CA LYS A 32 10.83 -8.25 8.16
C LYS A 32 11.30 -9.68 7.91
N GLY A 33 11.47 -10.06 6.65
CA GLY A 33 12.00 -11.35 6.24
C GLY A 33 13.42 -11.58 6.74
N ARG A 34 14.26 -10.52 6.74
CA ARG A 34 15.59 -10.57 7.33
C ARG A 34 15.52 -10.81 8.84
N GLN A 35 14.62 -10.14 9.56
CA GLN A 35 14.39 -10.38 11.00
C GLN A 35 13.90 -11.81 11.29
N LEU A 36 13.05 -12.35 10.42
CA LEU A 36 12.48 -13.71 10.52
C LEU A 36 13.39 -14.79 9.92
N ARG A 37 14.60 -14.43 9.46
CA ARG A 37 15.57 -15.30 8.76
C ARG A 37 14.95 -16.08 7.58
N PHE A 38 13.89 -15.54 6.97
CA PHE A 38 13.13 -16.17 5.90
C PHE A 38 12.61 -17.59 6.20
N ARG A 39 12.39 -17.95 7.47
CA ARG A 39 11.81 -19.25 7.85
C ARG A 39 10.29 -19.22 7.70
N ALA A 40 9.73 -20.21 7.01
CA ALA A 40 8.29 -20.34 6.78
C ALA A 40 7.50 -20.40 8.10
N GLU A 41 7.97 -21.20 9.07
CA GLU A 41 7.36 -21.33 10.40
C GLU A 41 7.29 -19.99 11.15
N ALA A 42 8.33 -19.16 11.02
CA ALA A 42 8.39 -17.84 11.67
C ALA A 42 7.46 -16.83 10.97
N TRP A 43 7.23 -16.98 9.67
CA TRP A 43 6.23 -16.20 8.95
C TRP A 43 4.81 -16.59 9.36
N ASP A 44 4.51 -17.88 9.50
CA ASP A 44 3.20 -18.35 9.97
C ASP A 44 2.88 -17.85 11.37
N ASP A 45 3.85 -17.93 12.28
CA ASP A 45 3.69 -17.41 13.65
C ASP A 45 3.55 -15.88 13.65
N PHE A 46 4.28 -15.19 12.77
CA PHE A 46 4.14 -13.76 12.59
C PHE A 46 2.72 -13.40 12.13
N PHE A 47 2.18 -14.03 11.09
CA PHE A 47 0.82 -13.76 10.60
C PHE A 47 -0.26 -14.10 11.63
N LEU A 48 -0.14 -15.23 12.33
CA LEU A 48 -1.07 -15.64 13.38
C LEU A 48 -1.08 -14.68 14.57
N THR A 49 0.06 -14.10 14.90
CA THR A 49 0.18 -13.13 16.00
C THR A 49 -0.12 -11.70 15.55
N PHE A 50 -0.17 -11.44 14.23
CA PHE A 50 -0.43 -10.11 13.69
C PHE A 50 -1.94 -9.84 13.59
N PRO A 51 -2.51 -8.97 14.46
CA PRO A 51 -3.92 -8.67 14.40
C PRO A 51 -4.26 -8.00 13.07
N ALA A 52 -5.39 -8.38 12.49
CA ALA A 52 -5.85 -7.85 11.22
C ALA A 52 -5.96 -6.32 11.21
N GLU A 53 -6.35 -5.73 12.36
CA GLU A 53 -6.38 -4.28 12.57
C GLU A 53 -5.00 -3.61 12.48
N LYS A 54 -3.95 -4.28 12.99
CA LYS A 54 -2.56 -3.78 12.85
C LYS A 54 -2.02 -3.96 11.44
N ALA A 55 -2.45 -4.99 10.72
CA ALA A 55 -2.15 -5.17 9.30
C ALA A 55 -2.76 -4.02 8.47
N GLU A 56 -4.04 -3.72 8.69
CA GLU A 56 -4.72 -2.61 8.05
C GLU A 56 -4.04 -1.26 8.34
N GLN A 57 -3.73 -0.98 9.61
CA GLN A 57 -3.02 0.24 9.98
C GLN A 57 -1.63 0.30 9.34
N PHE A 58 -0.91 -0.82 9.26
CA PHE A 58 0.37 -0.90 8.58
C PHE A 58 0.24 -0.62 7.07
N PHE A 59 -0.75 -1.20 6.39
CA PHE A 59 -1.01 -0.93 4.98
C PHE A 59 -1.40 0.53 4.74
N LEU A 60 -2.21 1.12 5.62
CA LEU A 60 -2.55 2.54 5.58
C LEU A 60 -1.31 3.42 5.72
N TRP A 61 -0.42 3.14 6.69
CA TRP A 61 0.84 3.88 6.84
C TRP A 61 1.76 3.70 5.65
N LEU A 62 1.88 2.49 5.11
CA LEU A 62 2.71 2.20 3.94
C LEU A 62 2.18 2.92 2.70
N TYR A 63 0.86 2.93 2.52
CA TYR A 63 0.20 3.65 1.44
C TYR A 63 0.42 5.16 1.59
N LEU A 64 0.23 5.72 2.79
CA LEU A 64 0.44 7.15 3.06
C LEU A 64 1.89 7.56 2.77
N ALA A 65 2.86 6.74 3.19
CA ALA A 65 4.27 6.97 2.88
C ALA A 65 4.57 6.92 1.37
N ALA A 66 3.97 5.95 0.66
CA ALA A 66 4.07 5.87 -0.79
C ALA A 66 3.46 7.09 -1.49
N ASP A 67 2.31 7.55 -1.02
CA ASP A 67 1.61 8.71 -1.57
C ASP A 67 2.41 10.00 -1.38
N ILE A 68 3.00 10.20 -0.19
CA ILE A 68 3.89 11.33 0.09
C ILE A 68 5.11 11.31 -0.83
N LEU A 69 5.77 10.15 -0.96
CA LEU A 69 6.93 9.99 -1.84
C LEU A 69 6.57 10.25 -3.30
N THR A 70 5.41 9.78 -3.75
CA THR A 70 4.92 10.04 -5.10
C THR A 70 4.65 11.53 -5.31
N GLY A 71 3.97 12.19 -4.37
CA GLY A 71 3.73 13.63 -4.42
C GLY A 71 5.01 14.46 -4.47
N CYS A 72 6.08 14.02 -3.78
CA CYS A 72 7.40 14.63 -3.92
C CYS A 72 7.96 14.49 -5.34
N VAL A 73 7.83 13.31 -5.96
CA VAL A 73 8.27 13.06 -7.34
C VAL A 73 7.46 13.89 -8.33
N ASP A 74 6.15 14.00 -8.17
CA ASP A 74 5.30 14.85 -9.03
C ASP A 74 5.69 16.31 -8.94
N TYR A 75 5.96 16.79 -7.72
CA TYR A 75 6.44 18.15 -7.51
C TYR A 75 7.77 18.38 -8.23
N MET A 76 8.73 17.45 -8.13
CA MET A 76 9.99 17.57 -8.87
C MET A 76 9.77 17.58 -10.38
N LEU A 77 8.86 16.75 -10.90
CA LEU A 77 8.54 16.68 -12.33
C LEU A 77 7.86 17.96 -12.84
N LEU A 78 6.89 18.49 -12.09
CA LEU A 78 6.20 19.75 -12.40
C LEU A 78 7.15 20.95 -12.33
N ARG A 79 8.07 20.97 -11.35
CA ARG A 79 9.10 21.98 -11.22
C ARG A 79 10.11 21.91 -12.37
N ALA A 80 10.54 20.72 -12.77
CA ALA A 80 11.42 20.51 -13.92
C ALA A 80 10.75 20.94 -15.24
N GLY A 81 9.42 20.81 -15.33
CA GLY A 81 8.61 21.31 -16.46
C GLY A 81 8.37 22.83 -16.48
N GLY A 82 8.93 23.60 -15.53
CA GLY A 82 8.81 25.07 -15.51
C GLY A 82 7.43 25.60 -15.08
N PHE A 83 6.57 24.77 -14.49
CA PHE A 83 5.24 25.21 -14.06
C PHE A 83 5.29 26.03 -12.75
N VAL A 84 4.94 27.32 -12.83
CA VAL A 84 4.84 28.22 -11.66
C VAL A 84 3.76 27.77 -10.66
N TRP A 85 2.74 27.04 -11.13
CA TRP A 85 1.64 26.49 -10.32
C TRP A 85 1.86 25.02 -9.89
N ALA A 86 3.10 24.53 -9.92
CA ALA A 86 3.45 23.15 -9.60
C ALA A 86 2.99 22.70 -8.20
N LEU A 87 3.20 23.53 -7.17
CA LEU A 87 2.82 23.21 -5.78
C LEU A 87 1.31 23.01 -5.59
N PRO A 88 0.44 23.99 -5.95
CA PRO A 88 -1.01 23.81 -5.76
C PRO A 88 -1.60 22.70 -6.62
N LEU A 89 -1.02 22.42 -7.80
CA LEU A 89 -1.46 21.32 -8.64
C LEU A 89 -1.10 19.95 -8.03
N ALA A 90 0.13 19.79 -7.54
CA ALA A 90 0.54 18.56 -6.85
C ALA A 90 -0.29 18.33 -5.58
N LEU A 91 -0.53 19.37 -4.79
CA LEU A 91 -1.32 19.28 -3.57
C LEU A 91 -2.78 18.89 -3.84
N SER A 92 -3.38 19.42 -4.91
CA SER A 92 -4.75 19.07 -5.29
C SER A 92 -4.85 17.62 -5.79
N PHE A 93 -3.87 17.13 -6.56
CA PHE A 93 -3.80 15.71 -6.92
C PHE A 93 -3.66 14.82 -5.69
N PHE A 94 -2.77 15.16 -4.77
CA PHE A 94 -2.58 14.43 -3.51
C PHE A 94 -3.88 14.34 -2.70
N LEU A 95 -4.57 15.47 -2.50
CA LEU A 95 -5.82 15.50 -1.75
C LEU A 95 -6.93 14.70 -2.41
N VAL A 96 -7.10 14.83 -3.74
CA VAL A 96 -8.12 14.08 -4.49
C VAL A 96 -7.82 12.59 -4.45
N TRP A 97 -6.55 12.19 -4.59
CA TRP A 97 -6.13 10.80 -4.58
C TRP A 97 -6.29 10.15 -3.20
N THR A 98 -5.81 10.83 -2.15
CA THR A 98 -6.01 10.40 -0.75
C THR A 98 -7.50 10.26 -0.43
N ALA A 99 -8.35 11.23 -0.81
CA ALA A 99 -9.79 11.17 -0.55
C ALA A 99 -10.48 10.03 -1.31
N PHE A 100 -10.13 9.82 -2.59
CA PHE A 100 -10.66 8.73 -3.40
C PHE A 100 -10.27 7.36 -2.81
N PHE A 101 -9.01 7.22 -2.36
CA PHE A 101 -8.54 6.00 -1.74
C PHE A 101 -9.22 5.75 -0.39
N ALA A 102 -9.32 6.76 0.48
CA ALA A 102 -10.03 6.65 1.75
C ALA A 102 -11.49 6.22 1.56
N TRP A 103 -12.18 6.79 0.56
CA TRP A 103 -13.54 6.39 0.20
C TRP A 103 -13.63 4.95 -0.31
N LYS A 104 -12.71 4.56 -1.20
CA LYS A 104 -12.61 3.19 -1.72
C LYS A 104 -12.30 2.18 -0.60
N TRP A 105 -11.44 2.56 0.34
CA TRP A 105 -11.05 1.76 1.49
C TRP A 105 -12.22 1.60 2.47
N GLN A 106 -12.93 2.67 2.82
CA GLN A 106 -14.16 2.60 3.63
C GLN A 106 -15.21 1.64 3.05
N ARG A 107 -15.34 1.56 1.71
CA ARG A 107 -16.27 0.63 1.05
C ARG A 107 -15.77 -0.81 0.92
N LYS A 108 -14.46 -1.05 0.89
CA LYS A 108 -13.87 -2.37 0.61
C LYS A 108 -13.06 -2.99 1.76
N GLY A 109 -12.74 -2.22 2.79
CA GLY A 109 -11.92 -2.64 3.94
C GLY A 109 -12.53 -3.84 4.66
N GLY A 110 -13.86 -3.83 4.87
CA GLY A 110 -14.56 -4.96 5.48
C GLY A 110 -14.41 -6.28 4.71
N LYS A 111 -14.37 -6.26 3.37
CA LYS A 111 -14.15 -7.47 2.55
C LYS A 111 -12.71 -7.98 2.58
N LEU A 112 -11.75 -7.08 2.76
CA LEU A 112 -10.33 -7.46 2.91
C LEU A 112 -10.09 -8.09 4.28
N MET A 113 -10.72 -7.55 5.33
CA MET A 113 -10.64 -8.09 6.68
C MET A 113 -11.22 -9.50 6.78
N ASP A 114 -12.38 -9.72 6.17
CA ASP A 114 -13.04 -11.03 6.11
C ASP A 114 -12.17 -12.09 5.41
N ARG A 115 -11.53 -11.71 4.29
CA ARG A 115 -10.56 -12.56 3.59
C ARG A 115 -9.30 -12.86 4.41
N TYR A 116 -8.80 -11.87 5.14
CA TYR A 116 -7.63 -12.05 6.00
C TYR A 116 -7.95 -12.98 7.19
N GLN A 117 -9.12 -12.82 7.81
CA GLN A 117 -9.59 -13.74 8.86
C GLN A 117 -9.76 -15.16 8.33
N THR A 118 -10.37 -15.33 7.16
CA THR A 118 -10.51 -16.64 6.51
C THR A 118 -9.15 -17.32 6.31
N MET A 119 -8.13 -16.55 5.87
CA MET A 119 -6.77 -17.07 5.68
C MET A 119 -6.11 -17.48 7.01
N LEU A 120 -6.29 -16.68 8.07
CA LEU A 120 -5.78 -17.01 9.40
C LEU A 120 -6.43 -18.26 9.99
N ASP A 121 -7.74 -18.41 9.80
CA ASP A 121 -8.48 -19.59 10.26
C ASP A 121 -8.02 -20.85 9.53
N ASP A 122 -7.72 -20.77 8.23
CA ASP A 122 -7.21 -21.90 7.45
C ASP A 122 -5.82 -22.34 7.93
N ILE A 123 -4.91 -21.37 8.18
CA ILE A 123 -3.58 -21.64 8.74
C ILE A 123 -3.69 -22.26 10.14
N ARG A 124 -4.59 -21.74 10.99
CA ARG A 124 -4.83 -22.28 12.33
C ARG A 124 -5.31 -23.73 12.25
N ARG A 125 -6.27 -24.01 11.35
CA ARG A 125 -6.86 -25.33 11.16
C ARG A 125 -5.84 -26.35 10.68
N HIS A 126 -5.00 -26.00 9.70
CA HIS A 126 -3.89 -26.86 9.27
C HIS A 126 -2.92 -27.17 10.41
N ARG A 127 -2.60 -26.19 11.28
CA ARG A 127 -1.73 -26.42 12.44
C ARG A 127 -2.36 -27.37 13.46
N GLU A 128 -3.66 -27.24 13.72
CA GLU A 128 -4.41 -28.15 14.62
C GLU A 128 -4.52 -29.57 14.06
N GLU A 129 -4.70 -29.73 12.75
CA GLU A 129 -4.74 -31.04 12.09
C GLU A 129 -3.39 -31.76 12.13
N GLN A 130 -2.28 -31.02 12.02
CA GLN A 130 -0.92 -31.59 12.14
C GLN A 130 -0.52 -31.94 13.58
N HIS A 131 -1.17 -31.35 14.58
CA HIS A 131 -0.93 -31.63 16.00
C HIS A 131 -1.94 -32.62 16.61
N LYS A 132 -2.85 -33.17 15.79
CA LYS A 132 -3.81 -34.17 16.23
C LYS A 132 -3.08 -35.51 16.43
N PRO A 133 -3.17 -36.12 17.63
CA PRO A 133 -2.41 -37.32 17.99
C PRO A 133 -2.79 -38.56 17.17
#